data_AF-A0A2E1MMS5-F1
#
_entry.id   AF-A0A2E1MMS5-F1
#
_cell.length_a   1.000
_cell.length_b   1.000
_cell.length_c   1.000
_cell.angle_alpha   90.00
_cell.angle_beta   90.00
_cell.angle_gamma   90.00
#
_symmetry.space_group_name_H-M   'P 1'
#
loop_
_entity.id
_entity.type
_entity.pdbx_description
1 polymer ?
#
loop_
_entity_poly.entity_id
_entity_poly.type
_entity_poly.pdbx_seq_one_letter_code
_entity_poly.pdbx_strand_id
1 'polypeptide(L)'
;MKYITFFFSLLIFNVSSYAENQDNQMLCLAKNIYHEARGEGNEGKIAVSNVVINRVNAKNFLNDICSVVYQRNQIMFIDKILKILPIPAFCQFSWTCDLKPNDSFNDSESWKNSQKIADEILQGLHNDITDGATHYFYK
;
A
#
# COMPACT_ATOMS: atom_id res chain seq x y z
N MET A 1 15.50 -24.47 -38.81
CA MET A 1 15.62 -23.22 -38.03
C MET A 1 14.24 -22.69 -37.63
N LYS A 2 13.47 -23.42 -36.79
CA LYS A 2 12.10 -23.02 -36.37
C LYS A 2 11.97 -22.77 -34.86
N TYR A 3 13.07 -22.77 -34.11
CA TYR A 3 13.06 -22.64 -32.65
C TYR A 3 13.33 -21.21 -32.13
N ILE A 4 13.70 -20.26 -33.00
CA ILE A 4 14.04 -18.88 -32.60
C ILE A 4 12.79 -18.01 -32.38
N THR A 5 11.66 -18.32 -33.01
CA THR A 5 10.43 -17.50 -32.89
C THR A 5 9.60 -17.76 -31.63
N PHE A 6 9.78 -18.90 -30.94
CA PHE A 6 8.97 -19.23 -29.76
C PHE A 6 9.54 -18.64 -28.45
N PHE A 7 10.86 -18.37 -28.40
CA PHE A 7 11.51 -17.83 -27.19
C PHE A 7 11.22 -16.34 -26.96
N PHE A 8 10.96 -15.57 -28.03
CA PHE A 8 10.70 -14.13 -27.93
C PHE A 8 9.29 -13.80 -27.40
N SER A 9 8.33 -14.71 -27.58
CA SER A 9 6.94 -14.52 -27.15
C SER A 9 6.77 -14.63 -25.63
N LEU A 10 7.54 -15.48 -24.95
CA LEU A 10 7.42 -15.70 -23.49
C LEU A 10 7.92 -14.48 -22.66
N LEU A 11 8.80 -13.66 -23.21
CA LEU A 11 9.29 -12.44 -22.54
C LEU A 11 8.24 -11.32 -22.54
N ILE A 12 7.39 -11.23 -23.56
CA ILE A 12 6.42 -10.13 -23.71
C ILE A 12 5.24 -10.30 -22.73
N PHE A 13 4.79 -11.52 -22.45
CA PHE A 13 3.68 -11.76 -21.51
C PHE A 13 4.03 -11.42 -20.05
N ASN A 14 5.29 -11.60 -19.64
CA ASN A 14 5.71 -11.34 -18.25
C ASN A 14 5.91 -9.85 -17.94
N VAL A 15 6.23 -9.03 -18.93
CA VAL A 15 6.46 -7.59 -18.73
C VAL A 15 5.15 -6.86 -18.42
N SER A 16 4.06 -7.22 -19.10
CA SER A 16 2.77 -6.52 -18.94
C SER A 16 2.15 -6.74 -17.57
N SER A 17 2.21 -7.96 -17.01
CA SER A 17 1.65 -8.27 -15.69
C SER A 17 2.45 -7.65 -14.54
N TYR A 18 3.77 -7.52 -14.70
CA TYR A 18 4.62 -6.88 -13.70
C TYR A 18 4.39 -5.37 -13.64
N ALA A 19 4.27 -4.71 -14.81
CA ALA A 19 3.94 -3.30 -14.88
C ALA A 19 2.55 -3.00 -14.28
N GLU A 20 1.53 -3.82 -14.60
CA GLU A 20 0.20 -3.68 -14.02
C GLU A 20 0.17 -3.89 -12.49
N ASN A 21 0.96 -4.85 -11.98
CA ASN A 21 1.10 -5.07 -10.54
C ASN A 21 1.80 -3.88 -9.86
N GLN A 22 2.88 -3.39 -10.46
CA GLN A 22 3.65 -2.25 -9.94
C GLN A 22 2.82 -0.96 -9.95
N ASP A 23 2.08 -0.69 -11.03
CA ASP A 23 1.14 0.43 -11.12
C ASP A 23 0.07 0.34 -10.04
N ASN A 24 -0.43 -0.86 -9.75
CA ASN A 24 -1.37 -1.08 -8.65
C ASN A 24 -0.73 -0.84 -7.28
N GLN A 25 0.49 -1.32 -7.03
CA GLN A 25 1.16 -1.11 -5.74
C GLN A 25 1.51 0.36 -5.49
N MET A 26 2.00 1.06 -6.51
CA MET A 26 2.26 2.49 -6.47
C MET A 26 0.99 3.28 -6.17
N LEU A 27 -0.12 2.93 -6.82
CA LEU A 27 -1.42 3.55 -6.57
C LEU A 27 -1.91 3.31 -5.14
N CYS A 28 -1.77 2.08 -4.61
CA CYS A 28 -2.13 1.75 -3.23
C CYS A 28 -1.30 2.56 -2.22
N LEU A 29 0.01 2.68 -2.44
CA LEU A 29 0.89 3.47 -1.61
C LEU A 29 0.52 4.96 -1.66
N ALA A 30 0.31 5.51 -2.85
CA ALA A 30 -0.07 6.91 -3.05
C ALA A 30 -1.40 7.25 -2.36
N LYS A 31 -2.41 6.38 -2.49
CA LYS A 31 -3.68 6.52 -1.76
C LYS A 31 -3.44 6.56 -0.25
N ASN A 32 -2.64 5.65 0.27
CA ASN A 32 -2.37 5.61 1.69
C ASN A 32 -1.68 6.88 2.20
N ILE A 33 -0.65 7.36 1.47
CA ILE A 33 0.03 8.62 1.79
C ILE A 33 -0.96 9.79 1.78
N TYR A 34 -1.83 9.87 0.77
CA TYR A 34 -2.80 10.95 0.67
C TYR A 34 -3.76 10.98 1.86
N HIS A 35 -4.30 9.82 2.23
CA HIS A 35 -5.31 9.77 3.28
C HIS A 35 -4.73 9.93 4.69
N GLU A 36 -3.53 9.40 4.94
CA GLU A 36 -2.91 9.42 6.28
C GLU A 36 -1.97 10.61 6.49
N ALA A 37 -1.47 11.25 5.43
CA ALA A 37 -0.39 12.25 5.54
C ALA A 37 -0.49 13.44 4.57
N ARG A 38 -1.60 13.69 3.87
CA ARG A 38 -1.70 14.84 2.94
C ARG A 38 -1.38 16.20 3.58
N GLY A 39 -1.77 16.39 4.84
CA GLY A 39 -1.54 17.61 5.60
C GLY A 39 -0.14 17.73 6.20
N GLU A 40 0.67 16.67 6.10
CA GLU A 40 2.03 16.61 6.64
C GLU A 40 3.07 17.11 5.63
N GLY A 41 4.24 17.48 6.15
CA GLY A 41 5.44 17.69 5.33
C GLY A 41 5.92 16.42 4.64
N ASN A 42 6.89 16.53 3.73
CA ASN A 42 7.45 15.38 3.02
C ASN A 42 7.97 14.30 3.98
N GLU A 43 8.57 14.70 5.10
CA GLU A 43 9.05 13.78 6.14
C GLU A 43 7.91 12.91 6.70
N GLY A 44 6.75 13.48 7.03
CA GLY A 44 5.61 12.71 7.51
C GLY A 44 5.07 11.72 6.47
N LYS A 45 5.03 12.13 5.20
CA LYS A 45 4.64 11.27 4.07
C LYS A 45 5.62 10.11 3.86
N ILE A 46 6.92 10.39 3.94
CA ILE A 46 7.99 9.40 3.87
C ILE A 46 7.87 8.43 5.05
N ALA A 47 7.65 8.92 6.27
CA ALA A 47 7.49 8.08 7.46
C ALA A 47 6.29 7.12 7.32
N VAL A 48 5.13 7.62 6.89
CA VAL A 48 3.95 6.77 6.64
C VAL A 48 4.22 5.73 5.56
N SER A 49 4.95 6.10 4.50
CA SER A 49 5.35 5.18 3.43
C SER A 49 6.27 4.08 3.97
N ASN A 50 7.28 4.44 4.76
CA ASN A 50 8.21 3.49 5.36
C ASN A 50 7.51 2.49 6.27
N VAL A 51 6.49 2.91 7.03
CA VAL A 51 5.68 1.98 7.83
C VAL A 51 4.99 0.92 6.96
N VAL A 52 4.49 1.30 5.78
CA VAL A 52 3.90 0.33 4.82
C VAL A 52 4.97 -0.62 4.31
N ILE A 53 6.13 -0.11 3.88
CA ILE A 53 7.23 -0.93 3.37
C ILE A 53 7.77 -1.87 4.45
N ASN A 54 7.94 -1.39 5.68
CA ASN A 54 8.37 -2.18 6.83
C ASN A 54 7.40 -3.32 7.15
N ARG A 55 6.09 -3.09 6.99
CA ARG A 55 5.10 -4.16 7.10
C ARG A 55 5.25 -5.18 5.99
N VAL A 56 5.33 -4.76 4.73
CA VAL A 56 5.55 -5.68 3.59
C VAL A 56 6.79 -6.57 3.81
N ASN A 57 7.85 -6.00 4.39
CA ASN A 57 9.09 -6.71 4.67
C ASN A 57 9.06 -7.58 5.94
N ALA A 58 8.07 -7.41 6.81
CA ALA A 58 7.98 -8.14 8.07
C ALA A 58 7.21 -9.46 7.92
N LYS A 59 7.71 -10.53 8.55
CA LYS A 59 7.21 -11.91 8.39
C LYS A 59 5.75 -12.14 8.80
N ASN A 60 5.17 -11.21 9.56
CA ASN A 60 3.84 -11.29 10.14
C ASN A 60 2.77 -10.52 9.34
N PHE A 61 3.12 -9.95 8.19
CA PHE A 61 2.19 -9.24 7.32
C PHE A 61 2.16 -9.86 5.91
N LEU A 62 1.22 -9.36 5.10
CA LEU A 62 1.10 -9.74 3.70
C LEU A 62 2.26 -9.14 2.88
N ASN A 63 2.64 -9.80 1.79
CA ASN A 63 3.88 -9.57 1.05
C ASN A 63 3.73 -8.59 -0.14
N ASP A 64 2.67 -7.81 -0.19
CA ASP A 64 2.47 -6.75 -1.17
C ASP A 64 1.80 -5.51 -0.55
N ILE A 65 2.06 -4.35 -1.13
CA ILE A 65 1.63 -3.05 -0.61
C ILE A 65 0.12 -2.94 -0.52
N CYS A 66 -0.61 -3.34 -1.56
CA CYS A 66 -2.06 -3.24 -1.56
C CYS A 66 -2.68 -4.10 -0.47
N SER A 67 -2.19 -5.33 -0.30
CA SER A 67 -2.63 -6.24 0.76
C SER A 67 -2.37 -5.66 2.15
N VAL A 68 -1.24 -4.99 2.39
CA VAL A 68 -0.95 -4.29 3.65
C VAL A 68 -1.88 -3.07 3.85
N VAL A 69 -2.11 -2.28 2.81
CA VAL A 69 -2.98 -1.09 2.86
C VAL A 69 -4.42 -1.48 3.14
N TYR A 70 -4.95 -2.51 2.47
CA TYR A 70 -6.32 -2.97 2.66
C TYR A 70 -6.45 -4.07 3.73
N GLN A 71 -5.40 -4.30 4.53
CA GLN A 71 -5.43 -5.31 5.59
C GLN A 71 -6.52 -4.99 6.61
N ARG A 72 -7.33 -6.00 6.92
CA ARG A 72 -8.25 -5.98 8.05
C ARG A 72 -7.60 -6.68 9.23
N ASN A 73 -7.52 -6.00 10.37
CA ASN A 73 -7.02 -6.57 11.61
C ASN A 73 -8.06 -7.56 12.14
N GLN A 74 -7.78 -8.85 11.98
CA GLN A 74 -8.55 -9.94 12.55
C GLN A 74 -8.18 -10.07 14.03
N ILE A 75 -9.13 -9.79 14.93
CA ILE A 75 -8.96 -10.17 16.33
C ILE A 75 -9.38 -11.65 16.40
N MET A 76 -8.40 -12.57 16.39
CA MET A 76 -8.64 -14.02 16.33
C MET A 76 -9.58 -14.56 17.43
N PHE A 77 -9.63 -13.90 18.60
CA PHE A 77 -10.55 -14.28 19.68
C PHE A 77 -12.01 -13.92 19.35
N ILE A 78 -12.21 -12.87 18.55
CA ILE A 78 -13.53 -12.39 18.15
C ILE A 78 -14.03 -13.15 16.91
N ASP A 79 -13.20 -13.70 16.02
CA ASP A 79 -13.68 -14.45 14.82
C ASP A 79 -14.68 -15.59 15.13
N LYS A 80 -14.62 -16.19 16.32
CA LYS A 80 -15.57 -17.22 16.77
C LYS A 80 -16.87 -16.63 17.34
N ILE A 81 -16.81 -15.43 17.93
CA ILE A 81 -17.95 -14.63 18.42
C ILE A 81 -18.58 -13.80 17.28
N LEU A 82 -17.82 -13.44 16.24
CA LEU A 82 -18.22 -12.63 15.10
C LEU A 82 -19.22 -13.31 14.17
N LYS A 83 -19.26 -14.65 14.19
CA LYS A 83 -20.36 -15.40 13.56
C LYS A 83 -21.71 -15.14 14.22
N ILE A 84 -21.71 -14.63 15.45
CA ILE A 84 -22.91 -14.36 16.26
C ILE A 84 -23.19 -12.84 16.33
N LEU A 85 -22.16 -11.99 16.27
CA LEU A 85 -22.29 -10.53 16.35
C LEU A 85 -21.45 -9.84 15.25
N PRO A 86 -21.99 -8.92 14.43
CA PRO A 86 -21.22 -8.26 13.39
C PRO A 86 -20.37 -7.14 13.99
N ILE A 87 -19.30 -7.47 14.70
CA ILE A 87 -18.29 -6.47 15.09
C ILE A 87 -17.39 -6.28 13.86
N PRO A 88 -17.31 -5.07 13.28
CA PRO A 88 -16.48 -4.86 12.11
C PRO A 88 -15.01 -5.13 12.47
N ALA A 89 -14.33 -5.93 11.66
CA ALA A 89 -12.87 -6.04 11.74
C ALA A 89 -12.29 -4.63 11.59
N PHE A 90 -11.37 -4.26 12.48
CA PHE A 90 -10.74 -2.93 12.42
C PHE A 90 -9.84 -2.87 11.19
N CYS A 91 -9.98 -1.85 10.36
CA CYS A 91 -9.08 -1.68 9.22
C CYS A 91 -7.73 -1.20 9.69
N GLN A 92 -6.68 -1.60 8.98
CA GLN A 92 -5.34 -1.17 9.31
C GLN A 92 -5.14 0.33 9.07
N PHE A 93 -5.75 0.87 8.02
CA PHE A 93 -5.80 2.31 7.75
C PHE A 93 -7.25 2.76 7.75
N SER A 94 -7.53 3.89 8.41
CA SER A 94 -8.90 4.29 8.76
C SER A 94 -9.79 4.49 7.52
N TRP A 95 -9.22 5.11 6.48
CA TRP A 95 -9.91 5.39 5.23
C TRP A 95 -10.32 4.13 4.45
N THR A 96 -9.70 2.98 4.70
CA THR A 96 -10.03 1.73 3.99
C THR A 96 -11.29 1.03 4.51
N CYS A 97 -11.80 1.44 5.68
CA CYS A 97 -13.01 0.87 6.28
C CYS A 97 -14.30 1.25 5.55
N ASP A 98 -14.31 2.39 4.88
CA ASP A 98 -15.54 2.93 4.30
C ASP A 98 -15.92 2.26 2.97
N LEU A 99 -15.03 1.41 2.41
CA LEU A 99 -15.20 0.73 1.10
C LEU A 99 -15.62 1.67 -0.04
N LYS A 100 -15.42 2.99 0.09
CA LYS A 100 -15.77 3.95 -0.94
C LYS A 100 -14.70 3.89 -2.03
N PRO A 101 -15.01 3.43 -3.25
CA PRO A 101 -14.04 3.42 -4.33
C PRO A 101 -13.70 4.82 -4.84
N ASN A 102 -14.49 5.82 -4.42
CA ASN A 102 -14.49 7.18 -4.94
C ASN A 102 -14.23 8.19 -3.81
N ASP A 103 -13.16 7.94 -3.05
CA ASP A 103 -12.63 8.97 -2.16
C ASP A 103 -12.15 10.13 -3.03
N SER A 104 -12.85 11.25 -2.92
CA SER A 104 -12.61 12.40 -3.76
C SER A 104 -11.28 13.04 -3.37
N PHE A 105 -10.29 12.95 -4.27
CA PHE A 105 -9.02 13.66 -4.18
C PHE A 105 -9.25 15.16 -4.43
N ASN A 106 -9.92 15.83 -3.49
CA ASN A 106 -10.35 17.22 -3.61
C ASN A 106 -9.17 18.20 -3.58
N ASP A 107 -8.02 17.73 -3.09
CA ASP A 107 -6.74 18.44 -3.14
C ASP A 107 -5.84 17.78 -4.17
N SER A 108 -5.81 18.36 -5.37
CA SER A 108 -5.05 17.85 -6.50
C SER A 108 -3.54 17.99 -6.32
N GLU A 109 -3.07 18.98 -5.55
CA GLU A 109 -1.65 19.20 -5.30
C GLU A 109 -1.13 18.16 -4.30
N SER A 110 -1.85 17.97 -3.20
CA SER A 110 -1.52 16.90 -2.25
C SER A 110 -1.60 15.51 -2.89
N TRP A 111 -2.52 15.29 -3.83
CA TRP A 111 -2.58 14.03 -4.57
C TRP A 111 -1.35 13.81 -5.44
N LYS A 112 -0.96 14.80 -6.26
CA LYS A 112 0.27 14.73 -7.07
C LYS A 112 1.51 14.54 -6.22
N ASN A 113 1.60 15.24 -5.09
CA ASN A 113 2.70 15.10 -4.14
C ASN A 113 2.73 13.68 -3.54
N SER A 114 1.57 13.10 -3.21
CA SER A 114 1.47 11.72 -2.70
C SER A 114 1.92 10.69 -3.74
N GLN A 115 1.53 10.87 -5.00
CA GLN A 115 2.01 10.03 -6.11
C GLN A 115 3.51 10.14 -6.29
N LYS A 116 4.05 11.36 -6.26
CA LYS A 116 5.49 11.61 -6.37
C LYS A 116 6.26 10.91 -5.25
N ILE A 117 5.85 11.07 -3.99
CA ILE A 117 6.54 10.42 -2.85
C ILE A 117 6.44 8.90 -2.93
N ALA A 118 5.28 8.35 -3.32
CA ALA A 118 5.12 6.91 -3.52
C ALA A 118 6.11 6.36 -4.56
N ASP A 119 6.23 7.03 -5.71
CA ASP A 119 7.17 6.67 -6.76
C ASP A 119 8.63 6.73 -6.28
N GLU A 120 9.03 7.80 -5.59
CA GLU A 120 10.37 7.95 -5.05
C GLU A 120 10.72 6.86 -4.00
N ILE A 121 9.76 6.48 -3.16
CA ILE A 121 9.93 5.38 -2.19
C ILE A 121 10.13 4.04 -2.90
N LEU A 122 9.31 3.73 -3.92
CA LEU A 122 9.43 2.49 -4.67
C LEU A 122 10.72 2.39 -5.49
N GLN A 123 11.27 3.53 -5.91
CA GLN A 123 12.59 3.63 -6.54
C GLN A 123 13.74 3.54 -5.53
N GLY A 124 13.47 3.51 -4.22
CA GLY A 124 14.49 3.46 -3.17
C GLY A 124 15.26 4.78 -3.03
N LEU A 125 14.67 5.91 -3.40
CA LEU A 125 15.30 7.23 -3.32
C LEU A 125 15.31 7.81 -1.90
N HIS A 126 14.57 7.19 -0.98
CA HIS A 126 14.49 7.59 0.43
C HIS A 126 14.85 6.42 1.33
N ASN A 127 15.60 6.72 2.39
CA ASN A 127 15.90 5.75 3.44
C ASN A 127 14.75 5.66 4.46
N ASP A 128 14.73 4.56 5.23
CA ASP A 128 13.81 4.45 6.35
C ASP A 128 14.18 5.44 7.46
N ILE A 129 13.32 6.44 7.70
CA ILE A 129 13.43 7.44 8.77
C ILE A 129 12.68 7.03 10.05
N THR A 130 12.09 5.84 10.07
CA THR A 130 11.24 5.35 11.16
C THR A 130 11.89 4.23 11.98
N ASP A 131 13.16 3.92 11.72
CA ASP A 131 13.92 2.87 12.39
C ASP A 131 13.20 1.51 12.40
N GLY A 132 12.60 1.11 11.28
CA GLY A 132 11.88 -0.16 11.16
C GLY A 132 10.48 -0.16 11.77
N ALA A 133 9.92 1.00 12.09
CA ALA A 133 8.58 1.06 12.68
C ALA A 133 7.54 0.42 11.77
N THR A 134 6.67 -0.39 12.37
CA THR A 134 5.51 -1.01 11.70
C THR A 134 4.19 -0.38 12.15
N HIS A 135 4.21 0.62 13.03
CA HIS A 135 3.03 1.26 13.61
C HIS A 135 3.32 2.72 13.95
N TYR A 136 2.29 3.56 13.89
CA TYR A 136 2.30 4.93 14.40
C TYR A 136 0.93 5.24 15.03
N PHE A 137 0.88 6.27 15.86
CA PHE A 137 -0.35 6.72 16.52
C PHE A 137 -0.46 8.24 16.37
N TYR A 138 -1.66 8.73 16.05
CA TYR A 138 -1.96 10.15 16.14
C TYR A 138 -1.90 10.60 17.60
N LYS A 139 -1.38 11.80 17.85
CA LYS A 139 -1.45 12.45 19.16
C LYS A 139 -2.83 13.04 19.41
#